data_AF-A0A7S2LXE0-F1
#
_entry.id   AF-A0A7S2LXE0-F1
#
_cell.length_a   1.000
_cell.length_b   1.000
_cell.length_c   1.000
_cell.angle_alpha   90.00
_cell.angle_beta   90.00
_cell.angle_gamma   90.00
#
_symmetry.space_group_name_H-M   'P 1'
#
loop_
_entity.id
_entity.type
_entity.pdbx_description
1 polymer ?
#
loop_
_entity_poly.entity_id
_entity_poly.type
_entity_poly.pdbx_seq_one_letter_code
_entity_poly.pdbx_strand_id
1 'polypeptide(L)'
;PAYRCLHPLQYIAATQWFTCVRPGAFSLSVNARGQGMHTEHNASFDELLRRVQAPGALLLGELAEAAMQAPSYAEALAVLASGPAVSSNYFVLAGARGEGAVVTRYGNSSSADVWPLASAPDVSDGQPPWLRVQTNVDHWVSFDSGAYATHRRQRAVELLAGAGQAAMDLDALLEVYLTTRARKGSEHRTQPEDTGVILRPTTIA
;
A
#
# COMPACT_ATOMS: atom_id res chain seq x y z
N PRO A 1 8.22 5.32 -23.02
CA PRO A 1 7.73 4.23 -22.14
C PRO A 1 6.23 4.40 -21.84
N ALA A 2 5.48 3.29 -21.75
CA ALA A 2 4.03 3.30 -21.53
C ALA A 2 3.61 3.80 -20.14
N TYR A 3 4.56 3.84 -19.19
CA TYR A 3 4.39 4.34 -17.84
C TYR A 3 5.66 5.07 -17.36
N ARG A 4 5.58 5.79 -16.24
CA ARG A 4 6.71 6.48 -15.59
C ARG A 4 6.74 6.12 -14.11
N CYS A 5 7.93 5.87 -13.57
CA CYS A 5 8.11 5.53 -12.17
C CYS A 5 9.09 6.50 -11.51
N LEU A 6 8.83 6.82 -10.25
CA LEU A 6 9.81 7.38 -9.33
C LEU A 6 10.60 6.20 -8.75
N HIS A 7 11.89 6.15 -9.03
CA HIS A 7 12.83 5.21 -8.44
C HIS A 7 13.78 5.98 -7.51
N PRO A 8 13.39 6.24 -6.26
CA PRO A 8 14.19 7.10 -5.38
C PRO A 8 15.49 6.45 -4.92
N LEU A 9 15.60 5.11 -4.97
CA LEU A 9 16.81 4.38 -4.59
C LEU A 9 16.99 3.15 -5.48
N GLN A 10 17.91 3.22 -6.45
CA GLN A 10 18.45 2.03 -7.12
C GLN A 10 19.52 1.40 -6.22
N TYR A 11 19.12 0.50 -5.31
CA TYR A 11 20.07 -0.49 -4.82
C TYR A 11 20.16 -1.59 -5.88
N ILE A 12 21.38 -2.00 -6.24
CA ILE A 12 21.72 -2.93 -7.33
C ILE A 12 20.95 -4.27 -7.28
N ALA A 13 20.27 -4.58 -6.17
CA ALA A 13 19.45 -5.79 -6.02
C ALA A 13 18.05 -5.56 -5.39
N ALA A 14 17.63 -4.32 -5.11
CA ALA A 14 16.35 -4.08 -4.46
C ALA A 14 15.80 -2.68 -4.78
N THR A 15 14.90 -2.60 -5.76
CA THR A 15 14.03 -1.44 -5.93
C THR A 15 12.98 -1.51 -4.83
N GLN A 16 13.20 -0.79 -3.73
CA GLN A 16 12.33 -0.87 -2.55
C GLN A 16 11.07 -0.02 -2.69
N TRP A 17 11.11 1.07 -3.48
CA TRP A 17 10.03 2.03 -3.57
C TRP A 17 9.54 2.07 -5.02
N PHE A 18 8.29 1.65 -5.21
CA PHE A 18 7.59 1.71 -6.49
C PHE A 18 6.47 2.72 -6.36
N THR A 19 6.61 3.85 -7.04
CA THR A 19 5.51 4.80 -7.26
C THR A 19 5.51 5.14 -8.73
N CYS A 20 4.45 4.72 -9.43
CA CYS A 20 4.39 4.74 -10.87
C CYS A 20 3.04 5.26 -11.35
N VAL A 21 3.04 5.87 -12.52
CA VAL A 21 1.85 6.36 -13.20
C VAL A 21 1.87 5.85 -14.63
N ARG A 22 0.76 5.25 -15.05
CA ARG A 22 0.41 4.99 -16.44
C ARG A 22 -0.56 6.08 -16.90
N PRO A 23 -0.10 7.09 -17.65
CA PRO A 23 -0.92 8.27 -17.98
C PRO A 23 -2.27 7.89 -18.61
N GLY A 24 -3.35 8.47 -18.09
CA GLY A 24 -4.71 8.22 -18.58
C GLY A 24 -5.33 6.87 -18.20
N ALA A 25 -4.61 6.02 -17.47
CA ALA A 25 -5.09 4.70 -17.06
C ALA A 25 -5.14 4.54 -15.53
N PHE A 26 -3.99 4.47 -14.87
CA PHE A 26 -3.91 4.25 -13.42
C PHE A 26 -2.55 4.69 -12.84
N SER A 27 -2.49 4.82 -11.52
CA SER A 27 -1.27 4.93 -10.73
C SER A 27 -1.14 3.76 -9.76
N LEU A 28 0.09 3.38 -9.47
CA LEU A 28 0.44 2.31 -8.54
C LEU A 28 1.46 2.80 -7.54
N SER A 29 1.28 2.39 -6.29
CA SER A 29 2.24 2.56 -5.23
C SER A 29 2.29 1.32 -4.34
N VAL A 30 3.38 1.15 -3.61
CA VAL A 30 3.64 -0.05 -2.82
C VAL A 30 4.04 0.33 -1.40
N ASN A 31 3.37 -0.29 -0.42
CA ASN A 31 3.77 -0.27 0.97
C ASN A 31 4.25 -1.65 1.41
N ALA A 32 5.31 -1.67 2.22
CA ALA A 32 5.79 -2.90 2.83
C ALA A 32 4.76 -3.48 3.80
N ARG A 33 4.65 -4.81 3.83
CA ARG A 33 3.84 -5.57 4.80
C ARG A 33 4.75 -6.48 5.62
N GLY A 34 5.34 -5.91 6.66
CA GLY A 34 6.30 -6.60 7.53
C GLY A 34 5.71 -7.21 8.80
N GLN A 35 4.40 -7.10 9.01
CA GLN A 35 3.72 -7.53 10.25
C GLN A 35 2.64 -8.57 9.92
N GLY A 36 2.48 -9.58 10.80
CA GLY A 36 1.49 -10.65 10.67
C GLY A 36 2.09 -12.06 10.52
N MET A 37 1.41 -13.07 11.08
CA MET A 37 1.88 -14.48 11.11
C MET A 37 2.19 -15.05 9.71
N HIS A 38 1.55 -14.53 8.67
CA HIS A 38 1.66 -15.04 7.30
C HIS A 38 2.68 -14.30 6.43
N THR A 39 3.48 -13.41 7.01
CA THR A 39 4.56 -12.74 6.30
C THR A 39 5.82 -13.61 6.22
N GLU A 40 6.68 -13.30 5.25
CA GLU A 40 8.01 -13.89 5.05
C GLU A 40 8.91 -13.82 6.28
N HIS A 41 8.67 -12.88 7.21
CA HIS A 41 9.41 -12.77 8.46
C HIS A 41 9.25 -13.98 9.39
N ASN A 42 8.18 -14.77 9.21
CA ASN A 42 7.93 -15.99 9.97
C ASN A 42 8.22 -17.27 9.17
N ALA A 43 8.86 -17.17 8.00
CA ALA A 43 9.23 -18.31 7.18
C ALA A 43 10.68 -18.74 7.43
N SER A 44 10.96 -20.05 7.34
CA SER A 44 12.33 -20.55 7.33
C SER A 44 13.07 -20.15 6.05
N PHE A 45 14.40 -20.18 6.08
CA PHE A 45 15.20 -19.95 4.88
C PHE A 45 14.83 -20.92 3.74
N ASP A 46 14.63 -22.21 4.05
CA ASP A 46 14.24 -23.22 3.05
C ASP A 46 12.89 -22.91 2.41
N GLU A 47 11.92 -22.42 3.19
CA GLU A 47 10.62 -22.02 2.66
C GLU A 47 10.73 -20.76 1.78
N LEU A 48 11.55 -19.79 2.17
CA LEU A 48 11.82 -18.61 1.34
C LEU A 48 12.51 -19.00 0.02
N LEU A 49 13.52 -19.87 0.09
CA LEU A 49 14.23 -20.37 -1.09
C LEU A 49 13.27 -21.11 -2.03
N ARG A 50 12.41 -21.98 -1.49
CA ARG A 50 11.38 -22.70 -2.25
C ARG A 50 10.42 -21.75 -2.96
N ARG A 51 10.00 -20.65 -2.32
CA ARG A 51 9.12 -19.63 -2.92
C ARG A 51 9.81 -18.89 -4.06
N VAL A 52 11.05 -18.45 -3.86
CA VAL A 52 11.85 -17.77 -4.89
C VAL A 52 12.10 -18.69 -6.09
N GLN A 53 12.31 -19.99 -5.86
CA GLN A 53 12.55 -20.97 -6.91
C GLN A 53 11.29 -21.52 -7.58
N ALA A 54 10.10 -21.18 -7.09
CA ALA A 54 8.85 -21.69 -7.65
C ALA A 54 8.66 -21.18 -9.10
N PRO A 55 8.23 -22.03 -10.04
CA PRO A 55 7.99 -21.61 -11.42
C PRO A 55 7.05 -20.41 -11.51
N GLY A 56 7.49 -19.36 -12.20
CA GLY A 56 6.72 -18.15 -12.42
C GLY A 56 6.64 -17.21 -11.21
N ALA A 57 7.32 -17.51 -10.09
CA ALA A 57 7.40 -16.63 -8.93
C ALA A 57 7.86 -15.23 -9.32
N LEU A 58 7.24 -14.21 -8.74
CA LEU A 58 7.54 -12.81 -8.99
C LEU A 58 8.02 -12.14 -7.70
N LEU A 59 9.21 -11.54 -7.77
CA LEU A 59 9.68 -10.59 -6.79
C LEU A 59 8.81 -9.33 -6.82
N LEU A 60 8.87 -8.53 -5.76
CA LEU A 60 8.05 -7.32 -5.63
C LEU A 60 8.13 -6.43 -6.88
N GLY A 61 9.34 -6.17 -7.36
CA GLY A 61 9.54 -5.30 -8.52
C GLY A 61 9.00 -5.89 -9.82
N GLU A 62 9.11 -7.20 -10.01
CA GLU A 62 8.62 -7.89 -11.20
C GLU A 62 7.09 -7.90 -11.24
N LEU A 63 6.44 -8.13 -10.10
CA LEU A 63 4.98 -8.06 -10.00
C LEU A 63 4.46 -6.62 -10.23
N ALA A 64 5.11 -5.63 -9.63
CA ALA A 64 4.76 -4.22 -9.84
C ALA A 64 4.96 -3.81 -11.31
N GLU A 65 6.07 -4.23 -11.93
CA GLU A 65 6.34 -3.98 -13.34
C GLU A 65 5.31 -4.66 -14.26
N ALA A 66 4.97 -5.92 -14.01
CA ALA A 66 3.92 -6.64 -14.74
C ALA A 66 2.58 -5.89 -14.65
N ALA A 67 2.22 -5.38 -13.48
CA ALA A 67 1.02 -4.57 -13.31
C ALA A 67 1.10 -3.26 -14.10
N MET A 68 2.25 -2.57 -14.10
CA MET A 68 2.43 -1.33 -14.86
C MET A 68 2.41 -1.52 -16.39
N GLN A 69 2.77 -2.71 -16.87
CA GLN A 69 2.66 -3.07 -18.29
C GLN A 69 1.19 -3.24 -18.73
N ALA A 70 0.28 -3.59 -17.82
CA ALA A 70 -1.14 -3.73 -18.11
C ALA A 70 -1.73 -2.43 -18.72
N PRO A 71 -2.63 -2.54 -19.72
CA PRO A 71 -3.15 -1.37 -20.42
C PRO A 71 -4.25 -0.63 -19.66
N SER A 72 -4.89 -1.27 -18.68
CA SER A 72 -6.05 -0.74 -17.96
C SER A 72 -5.96 -0.98 -16.44
N TYR A 73 -6.76 -0.23 -15.67
CA TYR A 73 -6.90 -0.43 -14.21
C TYR A 73 -7.33 -1.86 -13.87
N ALA A 74 -8.35 -2.38 -14.55
CA ALA A 74 -8.90 -3.71 -14.30
C ALA A 74 -7.86 -4.83 -14.55
N GLU A 75 -7.07 -4.71 -15.62
CA GLU A 75 -6.00 -5.67 -15.90
C GLU A 75 -4.84 -5.56 -14.92
N ALA A 76 -4.45 -4.34 -14.52
CA ALA A 76 -3.45 -4.14 -13.48
C ALA A 76 -3.92 -4.74 -12.14
N LEU A 77 -5.18 -4.54 -11.77
CA LEU A 77 -5.79 -5.14 -10.59
C LEU A 77 -5.76 -6.66 -10.65
N ALA A 78 -6.09 -7.25 -11.80
CA ALA A 78 -6.05 -8.71 -11.99
C ALA A 78 -4.62 -9.26 -11.82
N VAL A 79 -3.60 -8.60 -12.39
CA VAL A 79 -2.20 -8.97 -12.21
C VAL A 79 -1.82 -8.91 -10.73
N LEU A 80 -2.14 -7.81 -10.05
CA LEU A 80 -1.80 -7.62 -8.64
C LEU A 80 -2.52 -8.62 -7.73
N ALA A 81 -3.78 -8.96 -8.01
CA ALA A 81 -4.57 -9.87 -7.18
C ALA A 81 -4.16 -11.35 -7.33
N SER A 82 -3.65 -11.75 -8.50
CA SER A 82 -3.40 -13.16 -8.82
C SER A 82 -1.93 -13.54 -9.02
N GLY A 83 -1.04 -12.58 -9.30
CA GLY A 83 0.35 -12.87 -9.63
C GLY A 83 1.10 -13.56 -8.48
N PRO A 84 1.97 -14.56 -8.71
CA PRO A 84 2.60 -15.37 -7.66
C PRO A 84 3.70 -14.63 -6.89
N ALA A 85 3.30 -13.76 -5.96
CA ALA A 85 4.19 -12.91 -5.19
C ALA A 85 5.02 -13.71 -4.16
N VAL A 86 6.31 -13.40 -4.09
CA VAL A 86 7.24 -14.01 -3.11
C VAL A 86 7.32 -13.23 -1.79
N SER A 87 6.88 -11.97 -1.78
CA SER A 87 6.90 -11.11 -0.60
C SER A 87 5.52 -10.51 -0.33
N SER A 88 5.24 -10.26 0.95
CA SER A 88 3.98 -9.68 1.39
C SER A 88 4.05 -8.17 1.24
N ASN A 89 3.07 -7.58 0.56
CA ASN A 89 3.04 -6.14 0.29
C ASN A 89 1.59 -5.66 0.20
N TYR A 90 1.42 -4.36 0.35
CA TYR A 90 0.19 -3.68 -0.03
C TYR A 90 0.43 -2.94 -1.34
N PHE A 91 -0.40 -3.19 -2.35
CA PHE A 91 -0.41 -2.42 -3.58
C PHE A 91 -1.61 -1.49 -3.55
N VAL A 92 -1.36 -0.19 -3.68
CA VAL A 92 -2.41 0.82 -3.74
C VAL A 92 -2.53 1.29 -5.19
N LEU A 93 -3.65 0.93 -5.80
CA LEU A 93 -3.95 1.14 -7.21
C LEU A 93 -5.09 2.14 -7.35
N ALA A 94 -4.90 3.21 -8.11
CA ALA A 94 -5.93 4.22 -8.39
C ALA A 94 -6.10 4.40 -9.89
N GLY A 95 -7.32 4.26 -10.40
CA GLY A 95 -7.67 4.39 -11.81
C GLY A 95 -8.11 5.80 -12.18
N ALA A 96 -8.03 6.14 -13.46
CA ALA A 96 -8.36 7.48 -13.97
C ALA A 96 -9.88 7.79 -13.97
N ARG A 97 -10.74 6.82 -13.65
CA ARG A 97 -12.21 6.94 -13.71
C ARG A 97 -12.89 6.82 -12.34
N GLY A 98 -12.20 7.22 -11.28
CA GLY A 98 -12.70 7.09 -9.90
C GLY A 98 -12.64 5.66 -9.35
N GLU A 99 -11.90 4.78 -10.03
CA GLU A 99 -11.60 3.44 -9.55
C GLU A 99 -10.44 3.51 -8.55
N GLY A 100 -10.43 2.63 -7.55
CA GLY A 100 -9.25 2.41 -6.74
C GLY A 100 -9.41 1.24 -5.80
N ALA A 101 -8.30 0.65 -5.39
CA ALA A 101 -8.26 -0.48 -4.48
C ALA A 101 -6.93 -0.57 -3.74
N VAL A 102 -6.99 -1.13 -2.54
CA VAL A 102 -5.84 -1.69 -1.84
C VAL A 102 -5.83 -3.19 -2.07
N VAL A 103 -4.72 -3.71 -2.57
CA VAL A 103 -4.51 -5.16 -2.74
C VAL A 103 -3.50 -5.63 -1.69
N THR A 104 -3.97 -6.38 -0.71
CA THR A 104 -3.16 -6.98 0.34
C THR A 104 -2.65 -8.33 -0.12
N ARG A 105 -1.33 -8.45 -0.34
CA ARG A 105 -0.67 -9.67 -0.81
C ARG A 105 0.09 -10.40 0.28
N TYR A 106 0.07 -11.72 0.17
CA TYR A 106 0.89 -12.64 0.94
C TYR A 106 2.02 -13.18 0.07
N GLY A 107 3.23 -13.22 0.61
CA GLY A 107 4.43 -13.73 -0.08
C GLY A 107 4.48 -15.26 -0.25
N ASN A 108 3.35 -15.95 -0.12
CA ASN A 108 3.22 -17.40 -0.29
C ASN A 108 2.30 -17.75 -1.47
N SER A 109 2.03 -16.79 -2.35
CA SER A 109 1.10 -16.92 -3.48
C SER A 109 -0.34 -17.31 -3.11
N SER A 110 -0.74 -17.15 -1.84
CA SER A 110 -2.15 -17.29 -1.44
C SER A 110 -3.01 -16.15 -1.99
N SER A 111 -4.33 -16.31 -1.86
CA SER A 111 -5.32 -15.33 -2.32
C SER A 111 -5.01 -13.94 -1.75
N ALA A 112 -5.05 -12.94 -2.62
CA ALA A 112 -5.05 -11.55 -2.21
C ALA A 112 -6.37 -11.21 -1.49
N ASP A 113 -6.29 -10.32 -0.51
CA ASP A 113 -7.44 -9.51 -0.15
C ASP A 113 -7.44 -8.26 -1.06
N VAL A 114 -8.61 -7.93 -1.61
CA VAL A 114 -8.80 -6.79 -2.51
C VAL A 114 -9.88 -5.91 -1.91
N TRP A 115 -9.50 -4.70 -1.53
CA TRP A 115 -10.36 -3.72 -0.88
C TRP A 115 -10.60 -2.51 -1.79
N PRO A 116 -11.61 -2.55 -2.68
CA PRO A 116 -11.91 -1.46 -3.60
C PRO A 116 -12.61 -0.29 -2.89
N LEU A 117 -12.45 0.92 -3.42
CA LEU A 117 -13.10 2.17 -2.96
C LEU A 117 -14.61 1.97 -2.78
N ALA A 118 -15.30 1.42 -3.79
CA ALA A 118 -16.75 1.23 -3.77
C ALA A 118 -17.27 0.21 -2.73
N SER A 119 -16.38 -0.46 -1.97
CA SER A 119 -16.81 -1.35 -0.88
C SER A 119 -17.40 -0.57 0.29
N ALA A 120 -18.29 -1.25 1.03
CA ALA A 120 -18.73 -0.75 2.32
C ALA A 120 -17.51 -0.44 3.23
N PRO A 121 -17.62 0.59 4.11
CA PRO A 121 -16.60 0.86 5.12
C PRO A 121 -16.27 -0.42 5.89
N ASP A 122 -14.99 -0.65 6.14
CA ASP A 122 -14.62 -1.67 7.11
C ASP A 122 -15.05 -1.17 8.49
N VAL A 123 -15.77 -2.01 9.24
CA VAL A 123 -16.25 -1.69 10.59
C VAL A 123 -15.08 -1.49 11.54
N SER A 124 -13.91 -2.07 11.23
CA SER A 124 -12.73 -2.05 12.08
C SER A 124 -11.94 -0.74 12.06
N ASP A 125 -12.04 0.07 11.00
CA ASP A 125 -11.24 1.30 10.85
C ASP A 125 -12.03 2.53 10.34
N GLY A 126 -13.32 2.38 10.03
CA GLY A 126 -14.25 3.50 9.83
C GLY A 126 -13.96 4.37 8.61
N GLN A 127 -13.15 3.91 7.66
CA GLN A 127 -12.84 4.67 6.45
C GLN A 127 -14.09 4.86 5.56
N PRO A 128 -14.38 6.08 5.08
CA PRO A 128 -15.56 6.30 4.26
C PRO A 128 -15.44 5.61 2.88
N PRO A 129 -16.55 5.34 2.17
CA PRO A 129 -16.54 4.63 0.87
C PRO A 129 -15.78 5.34 -0.26
N TRP A 130 -15.40 6.61 -0.08
CA TRP A 130 -14.70 7.38 -1.10
C TRP A 130 -13.18 7.45 -0.86
N LEU A 131 -12.67 6.81 0.20
CA LEU A 131 -11.29 6.96 0.63
C LEU A 131 -10.66 5.60 0.96
N ARG A 132 -9.42 5.39 0.52
CA ARG A 132 -8.59 4.29 1.01
C ARG A 132 -7.23 4.79 1.47
N VAL A 133 -6.98 4.65 2.76
CA VAL A 133 -5.69 4.90 3.40
C VAL A 133 -5.07 3.56 3.78
N GLN A 134 -3.91 3.29 3.21
CA GLN A 134 -3.10 2.12 3.57
C GLN A 134 -1.74 2.57 4.09
N THR A 135 -1.35 2.04 5.24
CA THR A 135 0.01 2.17 5.80
C THR A 135 0.73 0.83 5.71
N ASN A 136 1.25 0.31 6.81
CA ASN A 136 2.00 -0.96 6.88
C ASN A 136 1.31 -1.99 7.79
N VAL A 137 0.00 -1.86 7.97
CA VAL A 137 -0.83 -2.74 8.79
C VAL A 137 -2.14 -3.04 8.04
N ASP A 138 -2.64 -4.27 8.18
CA ASP A 138 -3.83 -4.72 7.47
C ASP A 138 -5.05 -3.86 7.82
N HIS A 139 -5.92 -3.57 6.84
CA HIS A 139 -7.05 -2.67 7.04
C HIS A 139 -8.04 -3.18 8.11
N TRP A 140 -8.22 -4.50 8.21
CA TRP A 140 -9.08 -5.13 9.22
C TRP A 140 -8.55 -5.08 10.66
N VAL A 141 -7.32 -4.58 10.87
CA VAL A 141 -6.75 -4.38 12.22
C VAL A 141 -7.26 -3.06 12.78
N SER A 142 -8.03 -3.10 13.86
CA SER A 142 -8.62 -1.89 14.46
C SER A 142 -7.58 -0.86 14.95
N PHE A 143 -7.97 0.42 14.95
CA PHE A 143 -7.17 1.51 15.53
C PHE A 143 -6.82 1.26 17.00
N ASP A 144 -7.76 0.72 17.78
CA ASP A 144 -7.59 0.47 19.22
C ASP A 144 -6.64 -0.68 19.54
N SER A 145 -6.18 -1.43 18.53
CA SER A 145 -5.23 -2.53 18.72
C SER A 145 -3.86 -2.07 19.23
N GLY A 146 -3.52 -0.79 19.08
CA GLY A 146 -2.18 -0.26 19.37
C GLY A 146 -1.08 -0.82 18.45
N ALA A 147 -1.44 -1.53 17.37
CA ALA A 147 -0.46 -2.11 16.46
C ALA A 147 0.38 -1.03 15.75
N TYR A 148 1.63 -1.37 15.45
CA TYR A 148 2.53 -0.47 14.72
C TYR A 148 1.87 0.00 13.41
N ALA A 149 1.90 1.31 13.15
CA ALA A 149 1.31 1.99 12.00
C ALA A 149 -0.21 2.25 11.99
N THR A 150 -0.99 1.79 12.98
CA THR A 150 -2.45 2.10 13.05
C THR A 150 -2.70 3.58 13.32
N HIS A 151 -1.92 4.21 14.21
CA HIS A 151 -2.01 5.64 14.51
C HIS A 151 -1.80 6.54 13.27
N ARG A 152 -0.89 6.16 12.35
CA ARG A 152 -0.68 6.90 11.08
C ARG A 152 -1.91 6.80 10.19
N ARG A 153 -2.49 5.60 10.09
CA ARG A 153 -3.69 5.36 9.28
C ARG A 153 -4.86 6.16 9.87
N GLN A 154 -5.11 6.02 11.17
CA GLN A 154 -6.15 6.77 11.88
C GLN A 154 -6.01 8.27 11.64
N ARG A 155 -4.81 8.82 11.80
CA ARG A 155 -4.60 10.26 11.64
C ARG A 155 -4.85 10.74 10.21
N ALA A 156 -4.39 10.00 9.20
CA ALA A 156 -4.66 10.33 7.81
C ALA A 156 -6.15 10.25 7.49
N VAL A 157 -6.85 9.22 8.00
CA VAL A 157 -8.30 9.07 7.84
C VAL A 157 -9.05 10.24 8.48
N GLU A 158 -8.71 10.63 9.72
CA GLU A 158 -9.33 11.78 10.41
C GLU A 158 -9.17 13.08 9.60
N LEU A 159 -7.98 13.34 9.07
CA LEU A 159 -7.70 14.55 8.30
C LEU A 159 -8.47 14.57 6.97
N LEU A 160 -8.44 13.47 6.23
CA LEU A 160 -9.09 13.37 4.92
C LEU A 160 -10.61 13.35 5.07
N ALA A 161 -11.14 12.53 5.97
CA ALA A 161 -12.58 12.47 6.25
C ALA A 161 -13.11 13.80 6.80
N GLY A 162 -12.33 14.49 7.63
CA GLY A 162 -12.67 15.81 8.17
C GLY A 162 -12.69 16.91 7.12
N ALA A 163 -11.79 16.87 6.14
CA ALA A 163 -11.83 17.77 4.97
C ALA A 163 -13.02 17.46 4.05
N GLY A 164 -13.36 16.17 3.91
CA GLY A 164 -14.51 15.68 3.16
C GLY A 164 -14.27 15.60 1.65
N GLN A 165 -14.99 14.70 0.99
CA GLN A 165 -14.79 14.36 -0.43
C GLN A 165 -14.86 15.58 -1.37
N ALA A 166 -15.74 16.54 -1.10
CA ALA A 166 -15.95 17.71 -1.95
C ALA A 166 -14.77 18.70 -1.95
N ALA A 167 -13.93 18.66 -0.92
CA ALA A 167 -12.74 19.49 -0.80
C ALA A 167 -11.45 18.76 -1.22
N MET A 168 -11.56 17.54 -1.76
CA MET A 168 -10.40 16.75 -2.16
C MET A 168 -9.85 17.20 -3.51
N ASP A 169 -8.66 17.77 -3.46
CA ASP A 169 -7.79 18.00 -4.60
C ASP A 169 -6.34 17.61 -4.25
N LEU A 170 -5.42 17.86 -5.19
CA LEU A 170 -4.00 17.54 -4.99
C LEU A 170 -3.41 18.31 -3.81
N ASP A 171 -3.81 19.57 -3.60
CA ASP A 171 -3.27 20.41 -2.53
C ASP A 171 -3.76 19.92 -1.16
N ALA A 172 -5.04 19.55 -1.05
CA ALA A 172 -5.59 18.91 0.15
C ALA A 172 -4.88 17.59 0.46
N LEU A 173 -4.63 16.74 -0.54
CA LEU A 173 -3.87 15.50 -0.37
C LEU A 173 -2.42 15.77 0.06
N LEU A 174 -1.76 16.75 -0.54
CA LEU A 174 -0.40 17.15 -0.19
C LEU A 174 -0.33 17.76 1.20
N GLU A 175 -1.32 18.54 1.63
CA GLU A 175 -1.38 19.08 2.98
C GLU A 175 -1.45 17.95 4.01
N VAL A 176 -2.34 16.96 3.79
CA VAL A 176 -2.39 15.76 4.64
C VAL A 176 -1.05 15.03 4.60
N TYR A 177 -0.47 14.80 3.43
CA TYR A 177 0.79 14.07 3.29
C TYR A 177 2.00 14.80 3.93
N LEU A 178 2.02 16.13 3.88
CA LEU A 178 3.12 16.98 4.32
C LEU A 178 2.90 17.61 5.70
N THR A 179 1.77 17.36 6.38
CA THR A 179 1.43 18.03 7.64
C THR A 179 2.57 17.90 8.67
N THR A 180 3.19 19.05 8.97
CA THR A 180 4.42 19.17 9.77
C THR A 180 4.24 18.86 11.25
N ARG A 181 3.00 18.80 11.76
CA ARG A 181 2.72 18.29 13.12
C ARG A 181 3.06 16.81 13.27
N ALA A 182 3.22 16.10 12.16
CA ALA A 182 3.68 14.73 12.13
C ALA A 182 5.22 14.62 12.19
N ARG A 183 6.00 15.65 12.53
CA ARG A 183 7.48 15.57 12.55
C ARG A 183 8.08 15.37 13.94
N LYS A 184 7.32 15.60 15.02
CA LYS A 184 7.78 15.39 16.40
C LYS A 184 7.40 13.98 16.85
N GLY A 185 8.29 13.00 16.63
CA GLY A 185 8.11 11.64 17.16
C GLY A 185 8.89 10.54 16.44
N SER A 186 9.46 10.83 15.26
CA SER A 186 9.96 9.80 14.33
C SER A 186 11.22 9.02 14.76
N GLU A 187 11.74 9.23 15.98
CA GLU A 187 13.02 8.63 16.43
C GLU A 187 12.88 7.40 17.35
N HIS A 188 11.67 7.05 17.81
CA HIS A 188 11.46 5.87 18.66
C HIS A 188 10.46 4.88 18.05
N ARG A 189 11.01 3.79 17.48
CA ARG A 189 10.31 2.74 16.71
C ARG A 189 9.26 1.92 17.49
N THR A 190 9.13 2.13 18.79
CA THR A 190 8.42 1.22 19.70
C THR A 190 7.42 1.89 20.63
N GLN A 191 7.27 3.21 20.59
CA GLN A 191 6.32 3.88 21.48
C GLN A 191 5.03 4.32 20.76
N PRO A 192 3.85 4.18 21.40
CA PRO A 192 2.55 4.53 20.83
C PRO A 192 2.41 5.99 20.40
N GLU A 193 3.24 6.88 20.92
CA GLU A 193 3.25 8.32 20.63
C GLU A 193 4.03 8.72 19.35
N ASP A 194 4.36 7.75 18.48
CA ASP A 194 4.87 8.03 17.12
C ASP A 194 3.77 8.71 16.28
N THR A 195 3.44 9.95 16.58
CA THR A 195 2.58 10.83 15.77
C THR A 195 3.28 11.23 14.45
N GLY A 196 4.38 10.54 14.14
CA GLY A 196 5.50 10.91 13.31
C GLY A 196 5.43 10.40 11.87
N VAL A 197 4.82 11.20 11.02
CA VAL A 197 4.94 11.28 9.56
C VAL A 197 4.15 10.25 8.73
N ILE A 198 3.20 10.76 7.94
CA ILE A 198 2.62 10.08 6.77
C ILE A 198 3.72 9.82 5.69
N LEU A 199 4.92 10.39 5.84
CA LEU A 199 6.07 10.20 4.94
C LEU A 199 6.81 8.85 5.10
N ARG A 200 6.44 7.98 6.04
CA ARG A 200 6.82 6.55 5.96
C ARG A 200 5.84 5.89 5.00
N PRO A 201 6.25 5.01 4.06
CA PRO A 201 5.45 4.60 2.89
C PRO A 201 4.00 4.35 3.29
N THR A 202 3.22 5.42 3.12
CA THR A 202 1.79 5.53 3.38
C THR A 202 1.29 6.02 2.05
N THR A 203 0.34 5.30 1.49
CA THR A 203 -0.25 5.74 0.24
C THR A 203 -1.74 5.87 0.41
N ILE A 204 -2.24 6.97 -0.13
CA ILE A 204 -3.62 7.38 -0.11
C ILE A 204 -4.10 7.23 -1.56
N ALA A 205 -5.21 6.52 -1.74
CA ALA A 205 -5.92 6.40 -3.02
C ALA A 205 -7.38 6.82 -2.88
#